data_AF-A0A964EUD1-F1
#
_entry.id   AF-A0A964EUD1-F1
#
_cell.length_a   1.000
_cell.length_b   1.000
_cell.length_c   1.000
_cell.angle_alpha   90.00
_cell.angle_beta   90.00
_cell.angle_gamma   90.00
#
_symmetry.space_group_name_H-M   'P 1'
#
loop_
_entity.id
_entity.type
_entity.pdbx_description
1 polymer ?
#
loop_
_entity_poly.entity_id
_entity_poly.type
_entity_poly.pdbx_seq_one_letter_code
_entity_poly.pdbx_strand_id
1 'polypeptide(L)'
;MDAAIPMRTLVVSAGLGLVDVQDRVPSYAATFTPGTRDSIPSDPTGVTARRWWWGLGGVEKFRRQVIEAKDPRLISAMPFRYLDAAQPGLLQFVEAHGSERLVILGTENQKARFPEFAESWADLDLSMVHALGGTAGQLTARALRWVCDQVHEPGQITPSAVRKMVAPLADPDAPPLYPKRIRRSPEEVRRWILAALAGEDPPTSATGALRRFRGEGNAFEQKRFGRLYHELVLSQEVDLGF
;
A
#
# COMPACT_ATOMS: atom_id res chain seq x y z
N MET A 1 26.69 18.89 -15.02
CA MET A 1 25.59 18.72 -14.05
C MET A 1 24.32 18.92 -14.87
N ASP A 2 23.70 17.84 -15.31
CA ASP A 2 22.44 17.94 -16.04
C ASP A 2 21.37 18.47 -15.08
N ALA A 3 20.66 19.52 -15.50
CA ALA A 3 19.63 20.14 -14.67
C ALA A 3 18.51 19.11 -14.45
N ALA A 4 18.19 18.82 -13.19
CA ALA A 4 17.06 17.96 -12.85
C ALA A 4 15.78 18.54 -13.45
N ILE A 5 14.95 17.69 -14.05
CA ILE A 5 13.67 18.12 -14.60
C ILE A 5 12.80 18.66 -13.46
N PRO A 6 12.20 19.86 -13.60
CA PRO A 6 11.26 20.35 -12.61
C PRO A 6 10.03 19.42 -12.56
N MET A 7 9.87 18.73 -11.43
CA MET A 7 8.73 17.85 -11.16
C MET A 7 7.84 18.44 -10.08
N ARG A 8 6.52 18.37 -10.32
CA ARG A 8 5.49 18.75 -9.36
C ARG A 8 4.95 17.49 -8.68
N THR A 9 4.90 17.49 -7.36
CA THR A 9 4.34 16.35 -6.60
C THR A 9 2.94 16.68 -6.12
N LEU A 10 1.98 15.82 -6.49
CA LEU A 10 0.60 15.90 -6.08
C LEU A 10 0.24 14.71 -5.19
N VAL A 11 -0.63 14.93 -4.22
CA VAL A 11 -1.08 13.92 -3.27
C VAL A 11 -2.57 13.68 -3.45
N VAL A 12 -2.95 12.43 -3.72
CA VAL A 12 -4.34 11.98 -3.63
C VAL A 12 -4.70 11.84 -2.16
N SER A 13 -5.51 12.76 -1.65
CA SER A 13 -5.96 12.82 -0.27
C SER A 13 -7.39 12.29 -0.12
N ALA A 14 -7.61 11.45 0.89
CA ALA A 14 -8.94 10.96 1.25
C ALA A 14 -9.86 12.06 1.82
N GLY A 15 -9.30 13.16 2.36
CA GLY A 15 -10.06 14.25 2.97
C GLY A 15 -10.13 15.52 2.11
N LEU A 16 -9.17 15.73 1.21
CA LEU A 16 -8.99 17.01 0.50
C LEU A 16 -9.07 16.89 -1.03
N GLY A 17 -9.23 15.69 -1.58
CA GLY A 17 -9.24 15.46 -3.02
C GLY A 17 -7.81 15.34 -3.56
N LEU A 18 -7.40 16.25 -4.43
CA LEU A 18 -6.03 16.34 -4.94
C LEU A 18 -5.37 17.64 -4.43
N VAL A 19 -4.18 17.51 -3.86
CA VAL A 19 -3.43 18.65 -3.28
C VAL A 19 -1.99 18.65 -3.77
N ASP A 20 -1.38 19.81 -3.87
CA ASP A 20 0.06 19.96 -4.05
C ASP A 20 0.78 19.75 -2.71
N VAL A 21 2.00 19.20 -2.74
CA VAL A 21 2.85 19.12 -1.54
C VAL A 21 3.22 20.48 -0.95
N GLN A 22 3.12 21.55 -1.74
CA GLN A 22 3.35 22.93 -1.30
C GLN A 22 2.09 23.62 -0.76
N ASP A 23 0.90 23.00 -0.88
CA ASP A 23 -0.34 23.59 -0.40
C ASP A 23 -0.37 23.63 1.14
N ARG A 24 -0.81 24.75 1.71
CA ARG A 24 -1.11 24.83 3.15
C ARG A 24 -2.48 24.20 3.41
N VAL A 25 -2.48 23.05 4.08
CA VAL A 25 -3.69 22.31 4.41
C VAL A 25 -3.92 22.26 5.94
N PRO A 26 -5.17 22.21 6.41
CA PRO A 26 -5.45 22.03 7.83
C PRO A 26 -4.99 20.66 8.30
N SER A 27 -4.80 20.50 9.61
CA SER A 27 -4.63 19.16 10.21
C SER A 27 -5.93 18.36 10.04
N TYR A 28 -5.81 17.12 9.57
CA TYR A 28 -6.95 16.21 9.42
C TYR A 28 -6.49 14.75 9.54
N ALA A 29 -7.44 13.85 9.76
CA ALA A 29 -7.24 12.41 9.70
C ALA A 29 -8.33 11.80 8.82
N ALA A 30 -7.92 11.24 7.68
CA ALA A 30 -8.79 10.55 6.75
C ALA A 30 -7.96 9.56 5.93
N THR A 31 -8.46 8.34 5.73
CA THR A 31 -7.79 7.32 4.93
C THR A 31 -8.77 6.41 4.20
N PHE A 32 -8.43 5.97 2.99
CA PHE A 32 -9.18 4.90 2.31
C PHE A 32 -8.86 3.49 2.83
N THR A 33 -7.92 3.37 3.77
CA THR A 33 -7.63 2.10 4.44
C THR A 33 -8.76 1.77 5.42
N PRO A 34 -9.41 0.60 5.32
CA PRO A 34 -10.50 0.23 6.22
C PRO A 34 -10.03 -0.15 7.63
N GLY A 35 -10.95 -0.15 8.59
CA GLY A 35 -10.73 -0.71 9.93
C GLY A 35 -10.16 0.27 10.95
N THR A 36 -10.24 1.57 10.70
CA THR A 36 -9.84 2.63 11.63
C THR A 36 -10.96 3.66 11.79
N ARG A 37 -10.91 4.46 12.86
CA ARG A 37 -11.86 5.57 13.05
C ARG A 37 -11.77 6.63 11.94
N ASP A 38 -10.62 6.72 11.30
CA ASP A 38 -10.31 7.69 10.24
C ASP A 38 -10.58 7.10 8.84
N SER A 39 -11.15 5.90 8.76
CA SER A 39 -11.48 5.23 7.51
C SER A 39 -12.66 5.90 6.83
N ILE A 40 -12.47 6.29 5.57
CA ILE A 40 -13.47 6.96 4.75
C ILE A 40 -13.60 6.21 3.42
N PRO A 41 -14.82 6.01 2.89
CA PRO A 41 -16.10 6.23 3.58
C PRO A 41 -16.25 5.30 4.79
N SER A 42 -16.81 5.84 5.86
CA SER A 42 -17.02 5.12 7.13
C SER A 42 -18.21 4.15 7.08
N ASP A 43 -19.08 4.32 6.09
CA ASP A 43 -20.28 3.51 5.88
C ASP A 43 -19.99 2.32 4.93
N PRO A 44 -20.14 1.07 5.40
CA PRO A 44 -19.98 -0.12 4.58
C PRO A 44 -21.07 -0.32 3.51
N THR A 45 -22.15 0.48 3.49
CA THR A 45 -23.38 0.16 2.74
C THR A 45 -23.62 0.92 1.43
N GLY A 46 -22.72 1.79 0.94
CA GLY A 46 -22.95 2.28 -0.44
C GLY A 46 -22.03 3.32 -1.07
N VAL A 47 -21.18 4.01 -0.32
CA VAL A 47 -20.21 4.96 -0.91
C VAL A 47 -18.89 4.24 -1.09
N THR A 48 -18.33 4.26 -2.30
CA THR A 48 -16.98 3.75 -2.56
C THR A 48 -15.94 4.85 -2.35
N ALA A 49 -14.66 4.49 -2.16
CA ALA A 49 -13.55 5.45 -2.12
C ALA A 49 -13.57 6.39 -3.34
N ARG A 50 -13.85 5.82 -4.53
CA ARG A 50 -14.04 6.56 -5.78
C ARG A 50 -15.18 7.57 -5.72
N ARG A 51 -16.38 7.16 -5.30
CA ARG A 51 -17.54 8.06 -5.21
C ARG A 51 -17.33 9.16 -4.18
N TRP A 52 -16.70 8.82 -3.04
CA TRP A 52 -16.31 9.79 -2.02
C TRP A 52 -15.34 10.84 -2.59
N TRP A 53 -14.25 10.38 -3.22
CA TRP A 53 -13.22 11.25 -3.76
C TRP A 53 -13.76 12.15 -4.89
N TRP A 54 -14.68 11.63 -5.71
CA TRP A 54 -15.45 12.44 -6.66
C TRP A 54 -16.22 13.55 -5.93
N GLY A 55 -16.98 13.21 -4.88
CA GLY A 55 -17.76 14.18 -4.11
C GLY A 55 -16.93 15.29 -3.48
N LEU A 56 -15.67 15.03 -3.14
CA LEU A 56 -14.70 16.04 -2.69
C LEU A 56 -14.16 16.96 -3.81
N GLY A 57 -14.61 16.77 -5.05
CA GLY A 57 -14.09 17.45 -6.22
C GLY A 57 -12.72 16.95 -6.66
N GLY A 58 -12.30 15.75 -6.23
CA GLY A 58 -10.98 15.19 -6.57
C GLY A 58 -10.76 15.09 -8.08
N VAL A 59 -11.77 14.60 -8.82
CA VAL A 59 -11.73 14.49 -10.29
C VAL A 59 -11.57 15.86 -10.95
N GLU A 60 -12.33 16.86 -10.50
CA GLU A 60 -12.25 18.22 -11.05
C GLU A 60 -10.90 18.89 -10.75
N LYS A 61 -10.39 18.72 -9.53
CA LYS A 61 -9.04 19.17 -9.17
C LYS A 61 -7.97 18.47 -10.01
N PHE A 62 -8.13 17.18 -10.29
CA PHE A 62 -7.23 16.42 -11.14
C PHE A 62 -7.24 16.93 -12.57
N ARG A 63 -8.43 17.12 -13.15
CA ARG A 63 -8.61 17.70 -14.48
C ARG A 63 -7.86 19.03 -14.60
N ARG A 64 -8.11 19.97 -13.69
CA ARG A 64 -7.50 21.30 -13.69
C ARG A 64 -5.99 21.31 -13.47
N GLN A 65 -5.50 20.46 -12.56
CA GLN A 65 -4.09 20.51 -12.15
C GLN A 65 -3.17 19.61 -12.98
N VAL A 66 -3.73 18.59 -13.63
CA VAL A 66 -2.97 17.54 -14.33
C VAL A 66 -3.32 17.47 -15.80
N ILE A 67 -4.61 17.34 -16.14
CA ILE A 67 -5.04 17.14 -17.54
C ILE A 67 -4.87 18.42 -18.36
N GLU A 68 -5.23 19.57 -17.79
CA GLU A 68 -5.13 20.88 -18.45
C GLU A 68 -3.71 21.49 -18.38
N ALA A 69 -2.75 20.82 -17.72
CA ALA A 69 -1.38 21.30 -17.68
C ALA A 69 -0.73 21.24 -19.07
N LYS A 70 0.24 22.13 -19.33
CA LYS A 70 0.96 22.17 -20.61
C LYS A 70 1.87 20.96 -20.75
N ASP A 71 1.67 20.19 -21.81
CA ASP A 71 2.46 18.99 -22.16
C ASP A 71 2.63 17.99 -20.99
N PRO A 72 1.54 17.49 -20.40
CA PRO A 72 1.64 16.79 -19.12
C PRO A 72 2.17 15.36 -19.32
N ARG A 73 2.97 14.93 -18.33
CA ARG A 73 3.44 13.55 -18.14
C ARG A 73 3.28 13.20 -16.67
N LEU A 74 2.79 12.01 -16.39
CA LEU A 74 2.40 11.61 -15.04
C LEU A 74 3.07 10.30 -14.63
N ILE A 75 3.69 10.30 -13.45
CA ILE A 75 4.09 9.07 -12.76
C ILE A 75 3.18 8.92 -11.53
N SER A 76 2.40 7.85 -11.52
CA SER A 76 1.53 7.46 -10.42
C SER A 76 2.21 6.39 -9.58
N ALA A 77 2.34 6.65 -8.28
CA ALA A 77 2.91 5.73 -7.33
C ALA A 77 2.02 5.66 -6.08
N MET A 78 0.90 4.95 -6.20
CA MET A 78 -0.17 4.95 -5.20
C MET A 78 -0.52 3.53 -4.73
N PRO A 79 -0.81 3.34 -3.43
CA PRO A 79 -1.44 2.11 -2.96
C PRO A 79 -2.79 1.87 -3.65
N PHE A 80 -3.22 0.60 -3.72
CA PHE A 80 -4.44 0.15 -4.39
C PHE A 80 -5.66 1.06 -4.16
N ARG A 81 -5.96 1.39 -2.90
CA ARG A 81 -7.16 2.17 -2.54
C ARG A 81 -7.14 3.61 -3.03
N TYR A 82 -5.96 4.21 -3.11
CA TYR A 82 -5.78 5.57 -3.63
C TYR A 82 -5.78 5.57 -5.16
N LEU A 83 -5.22 4.54 -5.79
CA LEU A 83 -5.31 4.34 -7.23
C LEU A 83 -6.77 4.15 -7.67
N ASP A 84 -7.55 3.33 -6.97
CA ASP A 84 -9.00 3.13 -7.23
C ASP A 84 -9.81 4.43 -7.07
N ALA A 85 -9.47 5.26 -6.07
CA ALA A 85 -10.12 6.54 -5.88
C ALA A 85 -9.84 7.51 -7.04
N ALA A 86 -8.58 7.59 -7.49
CA ALA A 86 -8.13 8.49 -8.56
C ALA A 86 -8.37 7.94 -9.98
N GLN A 87 -8.77 6.67 -10.12
CA GLN A 87 -8.93 5.99 -11.41
C GLN A 87 -9.73 6.77 -12.44
N PRO A 88 -10.89 7.41 -12.12
CA PRO A 88 -11.61 8.21 -13.11
C PRO A 88 -10.78 9.35 -13.71
N GLY A 89 -9.96 10.04 -12.90
CA GLY A 89 -9.08 11.10 -13.38
C GLY A 89 -7.94 10.56 -14.24
N LEU A 90 -7.39 9.39 -13.89
CA LEU A 90 -6.36 8.71 -14.70
C LEU A 90 -6.91 8.22 -16.05
N LEU A 91 -8.14 7.71 -16.08
CA LEU A 91 -8.81 7.35 -17.34
C LEU A 91 -8.98 8.57 -18.25
N GLN A 92 -9.47 9.69 -17.72
CA GLN A 92 -9.59 10.95 -18.46
C GLN A 92 -8.22 11.46 -18.95
N PHE A 93 -7.17 11.25 -18.16
CA PHE A 93 -5.81 11.60 -18.58
C PHE A 93 -5.35 10.76 -19.78
N VAL A 94 -5.54 9.44 -19.73
CA VAL A 94 -5.20 8.53 -20.84
C VAL A 94 -6.02 8.85 -22.08
N GLU A 95 -7.31 9.16 -21.93
CA GLU A 95 -8.17 9.58 -23.04
C GLU A 95 -7.68 10.87 -23.72
N ALA A 96 -7.25 11.86 -22.93
CA ALA A 96 -6.80 13.14 -23.45
C ALA A 96 -5.37 13.11 -24.03
N HIS A 97 -4.48 12.31 -23.46
CA HIS A 97 -3.03 12.41 -23.68
C HIS A 97 -2.38 11.11 -24.17
N GLY A 98 -3.08 9.98 -24.10
CA GLY A 98 -2.56 8.65 -24.44
C GLY A 98 -1.83 7.96 -23.29
N SER A 99 -1.80 6.62 -23.33
CA SER A 99 -1.22 5.76 -22.29
C SER A 99 0.29 5.96 -22.11
N GLU A 100 1.02 6.31 -23.18
CA GLU A 100 2.47 6.57 -23.14
C GLU A 100 2.87 7.76 -22.26
N ARG A 101 1.92 8.64 -21.89
CA ARG A 101 2.16 9.78 -21.00
C ARG A 101 1.85 9.49 -19.53
N LEU A 102 1.30 8.32 -19.23
CA LEU A 102 1.00 7.86 -17.88
C LEU A 102 1.87 6.64 -17.53
N VAL A 103 2.68 6.76 -16.48
CA VAL A 103 3.40 5.65 -15.87
C VAL A 103 2.75 5.30 -14.54
N ILE A 104 2.35 4.04 -14.34
CA ILE A 104 1.89 3.53 -13.05
C ILE A 104 2.95 2.60 -12.48
N LEU A 105 3.56 3.01 -11.37
CA LEU A 105 4.46 2.20 -10.57
C LEU A 105 3.65 1.36 -9.58
N GLY A 106 3.71 0.03 -9.72
CA GLY A 106 3.11 -0.87 -8.75
C GLY A 106 3.26 -2.33 -9.13
N THR A 107 2.72 -3.21 -8.29
CA THR A 107 2.93 -4.67 -8.41
C THR A 107 1.97 -5.32 -9.40
N GLU A 108 2.32 -6.50 -9.91
CA GLU A 108 1.47 -7.33 -10.79
C GLU A 108 0.07 -7.58 -10.20
N ASN A 109 -0.02 -7.80 -8.88
CA ASN A 109 -1.31 -7.97 -8.19
C ASN A 109 -2.22 -6.73 -8.27
N GLN A 110 -1.63 -5.55 -8.35
CA GLN A 110 -2.35 -4.29 -8.50
C GLN A 110 -2.79 -4.11 -9.96
N LYS A 111 -1.89 -4.40 -10.92
CA LYS A 111 -2.17 -4.38 -12.35
C LYS A 111 -3.36 -5.25 -12.76
N ALA A 112 -3.44 -6.47 -12.22
CA ALA A 112 -4.57 -7.36 -12.45
C ALA A 112 -5.93 -6.77 -12.00
N ARG A 113 -5.94 -5.73 -11.16
CA ARG A 113 -7.17 -5.03 -10.73
C ARG A 113 -7.53 -3.80 -11.57
N PHE A 114 -6.61 -3.33 -12.42
CA PHE A 114 -6.79 -2.16 -13.27
C PHE A 114 -6.35 -2.46 -14.71
N PRO A 115 -7.02 -3.41 -15.42
CA PRO A 115 -6.66 -3.81 -16.78
C PRO A 115 -6.71 -2.66 -17.79
N GLU A 116 -7.53 -1.63 -17.57
CA GLU A 116 -7.60 -0.43 -18.43
C GLU A 116 -6.27 0.33 -18.54
N PHE A 117 -5.36 0.14 -17.60
CA PHE A 117 -4.06 0.81 -17.58
C PHE A 117 -2.93 -0.11 -17.99
N ALA A 118 -3.19 -1.30 -18.55
CA ALA A 118 -2.18 -2.33 -18.86
C ALA A 118 -0.91 -1.76 -19.54
N GLU A 119 -1.08 -0.87 -20.51
CA GLU A 119 0.02 -0.24 -21.26
C GLU A 119 0.80 0.81 -20.45
N SER A 120 0.20 1.36 -19.40
CA SER A 120 0.80 2.37 -18.52
C SER A 120 1.64 1.78 -17.38
N TRP A 121 1.66 0.46 -17.18
CA TRP A 121 2.35 -0.16 -16.05
C TRP A 121 3.88 -0.26 -16.22
N ALA A 122 4.59 0.13 -15.16
CA ALA A 122 5.96 -0.25 -14.88
C ALA A 122 5.95 -1.16 -13.64
N ASP A 123 6.10 -2.47 -13.88
CA ASP A 123 5.89 -3.50 -12.88
C ASP A 123 6.99 -3.46 -11.81
N LEU A 124 6.58 -3.42 -10.55
CA LEU A 124 7.46 -3.51 -9.39
C LEU A 124 7.40 -4.91 -8.78
N ASP A 125 8.58 -5.50 -8.59
CA ASP A 125 8.74 -6.76 -7.87
C ASP A 125 9.03 -6.51 -6.39
N LEU A 126 8.54 -7.38 -5.51
CA LEU A 126 8.76 -7.23 -4.07
C LEU A 126 10.24 -7.35 -3.68
N SER A 127 11.05 -8.12 -4.42
CA SER A 127 12.49 -8.23 -4.21
C SER A 127 13.21 -6.89 -4.32
N MET A 128 12.68 -5.94 -5.10
CA MET A 128 13.25 -4.60 -5.28
C MET A 128 13.37 -3.82 -3.96
N VAL A 129 12.65 -4.23 -2.91
CA VAL A 129 12.83 -3.68 -1.55
C VAL A 129 14.27 -3.85 -1.05
N HIS A 130 15.01 -4.87 -1.49
CA HIS A 130 16.42 -5.05 -1.10
C HIS A 130 17.34 -3.98 -1.70
N ALA A 131 17.10 -3.59 -2.95
CA ALA A 131 17.84 -2.53 -3.63
C ALA A 131 17.40 -1.12 -3.19
N LEU A 132 16.09 -0.91 -3.04
CA LEU A 132 15.48 0.39 -2.70
C LEU A 132 15.44 0.68 -1.18
N GLY A 133 15.65 -0.35 -0.36
CA GLY A 133 15.48 -0.35 1.08
C GLY A 133 14.02 -0.22 1.54
N GLY A 134 13.83 -0.24 2.86
CA GLY A 134 12.51 -0.05 3.49
C GLY A 134 11.69 -1.33 3.60
N THR A 135 10.37 -1.20 3.50
CA THR A 135 9.41 -2.32 3.62
C THR A 135 8.57 -2.44 2.35
N ALA A 136 7.89 -3.59 2.18
CA ALA A 136 6.95 -3.80 1.07
C ALA A 136 5.90 -2.68 0.93
N GLY A 137 5.43 -2.13 2.06
CA GLY A 137 4.46 -1.03 2.06
C GLY A 137 5.01 0.30 1.52
N GLN A 138 6.34 0.46 1.45
CA GLN A 138 7.02 1.65 0.97
C GLN A 138 7.60 1.48 -0.44
N LEU A 139 7.51 0.27 -1.02
CA LEU A 139 8.12 -0.08 -2.31
C LEU A 139 7.77 0.94 -3.40
N THR A 140 6.48 1.21 -3.61
CA THR A 140 6.00 2.12 -4.65
C THR A 140 6.52 3.55 -4.47
N ALA A 141 6.51 4.08 -3.24
CA ALA A 141 6.99 5.44 -2.97
C ALA A 141 8.52 5.57 -3.13
N ARG A 142 9.26 4.53 -2.73
CA ARG A 142 10.72 4.49 -2.90
C ARG A 142 11.11 4.31 -4.37
N ALA A 143 10.39 3.47 -5.11
CA ALA A 143 10.57 3.33 -6.54
C ALA A 143 10.30 4.66 -7.27
N LEU A 144 9.23 5.39 -6.91
CA LEU A 144 8.98 6.73 -7.45
C LEU A 144 10.16 7.66 -7.21
N ARG A 145 10.64 7.74 -5.97
CA ARG A 145 11.77 8.61 -5.63
C ARG A 145 13.00 8.24 -6.45
N TRP A 146 13.33 6.96 -6.52
CA TRP A 146 14.46 6.47 -7.28
C TRP A 146 14.33 6.78 -8.78
N VAL A 147 13.17 6.53 -9.39
CA VAL A 147 12.90 6.88 -10.80
C VAL A 147 13.05 8.38 -11.03
N CYS A 148 12.50 9.23 -10.16
CA CYS A 148 12.67 10.68 -10.25
C CYS A 148 14.15 11.11 -10.21
N ASP A 149 14.98 10.42 -9.44
CA ASP A 149 16.42 10.70 -9.38
C ASP A 149 17.18 10.22 -10.66
N GLN A 150 16.59 9.31 -11.46
CA GLN A 150 17.18 8.78 -12.71
C GLN A 150 16.67 9.47 -13.99
N VAL A 151 15.56 10.20 -13.92
CA VAL A 151 14.95 10.84 -15.10
C VAL A 151 15.54 12.24 -15.29
N HIS A 152 16.18 12.44 -16.44
CA HIS A 152 16.86 13.67 -16.83
C HIS A 152 16.18 14.39 -18.01
N GLU A 153 15.37 13.68 -18.80
CA GLU A 153 14.57 14.27 -19.89
C GLU A 153 13.08 13.85 -19.84
N PRO A 154 12.13 14.72 -20.23
CA PRO A 154 10.70 14.38 -20.20
C PRO A 154 10.36 13.15 -21.05
N GLY A 155 11.11 12.91 -22.13
CA GLY A 155 10.96 11.74 -23.00
C GLY A 155 11.21 10.40 -22.30
N GLN A 156 11.87 10.39 -21.14
CA GLN A 156 12.10 9.19 -20.33
C GLN A 156 10.91 8.84 -19.43
N ILE A 157 9.93 9.73 -19.30
CA ILE A 157 8.69 9.47 -18.57
C ILE A 157 7.69 8.80 -19.53
N THR A 158 7.95 7.53 -19.81
CA THR A 158 7.07 6.61 -20.53
C THR A 158 7.05 5.25 -19.84
N PRO A 159 5.98 4.44 -19.99
CA PRO A 159 5.88 3.12 -19.36
C PRO A 159 7.04 2.22 -19.76
N SER A 160 7.38 2.20 -21.05
CA SER A 160 8.45 1.37 -21.61
C SER A 160 9.84 1.76 -21.09
N ALA A 161 10.14 3.06 -21.01
CA ALA A 161 11.41 3.56 -20.51
C ALA A 161 11.56 3.29 -19.00
N VAL A 162 10.53 3.61 -18.21
CA VAL A 162 10.56 3.39 -16.75
C VAL A 162 10.60 1.90 -16.41
N ARG A 163 9.89 1.04 -17.16
CA ARG A 163 9.96 -0.42 -16.96
C ARG A 163 11.39 -0.95 -17.17
N LYS A 164 12.07 -0.51 -18.24
CA LYS A 164 13.48 -0.87 -18.48
C LYS A 164 14.40 -0.33 -17.38
N MET A 165 14.08 0.85 -16.85
CA MET A 165 14.85 1.49 -15.79
C MET A 165 14.78 0.73 -14.47
N VAL A 166 13.58 0.29 -14.04
CA VAL A 166 13.40 -0.40 -12.75
C VAL A 166 13.71 -1.90 -12.79
N ALA A 167 13.67 -2.54 -13.97
CA ALA A 167 13.86 -3.98 -14.10
C ALA A 167 15.16 -4.52 -13.45
N PRO A 168 16.32 -3.85 -13.56
CA PRO A 168 17.56 -4.30 -12.92
C PRO A 168 17.55 -4.25 -11.39
N LEU A 169 16.56 -3.60 -10.76
CA LEU A 169 16.42 -3.56 -9.31
C LEU A 169 15.81 -4.85 -8.74
N ALA A 170 15.15 -5.65 -9.59
CA ALA A 170 14.60 -6.92 -9.17
C ALA A 170 15.71 -7.94 -8.94
N ASP A 171 15.57 -8.71 -7.88
CA ASP A 171 16.48 -9.79 -7.53
C ASP A 171 15.65 -11.09 -7.37
N PRO A 172 15.62 -11.95 -8.40
CA PRO A 172 14.84 -13.19 -8.35
C PRO A 172 15.38 -14.18 -7.31
N ASP A 173 16.63 -14.02 -6.87
CA ASP A 173 17.28 -14.88 -5.89
C ASP A 173 17.19 -14.31 -4.46
N ALA A 174 16.59 -13.13 -4.30
CA ALA A 174 16.44 -12.50 -3.01
C ALA A 174 15.62 -13.37 -2.03
N PRO A 175 16.01 -13.41 -0.75
CA PRO A 175 15.23 -14.11 0.26
C PRO A 175 13.82 -13.49 0.36
N PRO A 176 12.79 -14.30 0.66
CA PRO A 176 11.43 -13.78 0.77
C PRO A 176 11.33 -12.79 1.94
N LEU A 177 10.81 -11.58 1.67
CA LEU A 177 10.60 -10.53 2.68
C LEU A 177 9.78 -11.01 3.88
N TYR A 178 8.89 -11.99 3.66
CA TYR A 178 8.10 -12.61 4.70
C TYR A 178 8.31 -14.13 4.65
N PRO A 179 8.67 -14.78 5.78
CA PRO A 179 8.71 -16.22 5.84
C PRO A 179 7.36 -16.81 5.42
N LYS A 180 7.37 -17.83 4.55
CA LYS A 180 6.15 -18.59 4.25
C LYS A 180 5.68 -19.27 5.54
N ARG A 181 4.48 -18.90 6.00
CA ARG A 181 3.86 -19.42 7.22
C ARG A 181 2.47 -19.96 6.92
N ILE A 182 2.09 -21.02 7.61
CA ILE A 182 0.81 -21.71 7.46
C ILE A 182 -0.27 -20.88 8.17
N ARG A 183 -1.32 -20.47 7.45
CA ARG A 183 -2.47 -19.82 8.07
C ARG A 183 -3.20 -20.81 8.98
N ARG A 184 -3.51 -20.36 10.19
CA ARG A 184 -4.27 -21.14 11.19
C ARG A 184 -5.61 -20.48 11.49
N SER A 185 -6.61 -21.30 11.78
CA SER A 185 -7.92 -20.85 12.25
C SER A 185 -7.82 -20.31 13.69
N PRO A 186 -8.74 -19.44 14.13
CA PRO A 186 -8.80 -19.01 15.53
C PRO A 186 -8.86 -20.17 16.52
N GLU A 187 -9.56 -21.25 16.18
CA GLU A 187 -9.72 -22.45 17.02
C GLU A 187 -8.41 -23.22 17.14
N GLU A 188 -7.67 -23.37 16.04
CA GLU A 188 -6.32 -23.95 16.05
C GLU A 188 -5.37 -23.12 16.93
N VAL A 189 -5.45 -21.78 16.84
CA VAL A 189 -4.65 -20.88 17.67
C VAL A 189 -5.03 -20.98 19.15
N ARG A 190 -6.32 -21.06 19.48
CA ARG A 190 -6.79 -21.26 20.87
C ARG A 190 -6.24 -22.57 21.45
N ARG A 191 -6.35 -23.68 20.70
CA ARG A 191 -5.79 -24.98 21.10
C ARG A 191 -4.29 -24.90 21.35
N TRP A 192 -3.56 -24.22 20.46
CA TRP A 192 -2.13 -24.04 20.62
C TRP A 192 -1.79 -23.20 21.85
N ILE A 193 -2.49 -22.08 22.09
CA ILE A 193 -2.26 -21.21 23.26
C ILE A 193 -2.49 -21.99 24.56
N LEU A 194 -3.59 -22.74 24.65
CA LEU A 194 -3.88 -23.58 25.82
C LEU A 194 -2.78 -24.61 26.07
N ALA A 195 -2.32 -25.31 25.02
CA ALA A 195 -1.22 -26.26 25.13
C ALA A 195 0.10 -25.59 25.55
N ALA A 196 0.38 -24.39 25.03
CA ALA A 196 1.59 -23.63 25.38
C ALA A 196 1.56 -23.12 26.83
N LEU A 197 0.39 -22.72 27.35
CA LEU A 197 0.22 -22.27 28.74
C LEU A 197 0.29 -23.43 29.74
N ALA A 198 -0.13 -24.64 29.35
CA ALA A 198 -0.08 -25.83 30.18
C ALA A 198 1.28 -26.57 30.14
N GLY A 199 2.22 -26.13 29.30
CA GLY A 199 3.52 -26.76 29.13
C GLY A 199 4.53 -26.40 30.24
N GLU A 200 5.69 -27.07 30.20
CA GLU A 200 6.78 -26.88 31.19
C GLU A 200 7.44 -25.49 31.15
N ASP A 201 7.39 -24.82 29.99
CA ASP A 201 7.91 -23.47 29.78
C ASP A 201 6.81 -22.58 29.18
N PRO A 202 5.87 -22.11 30.02
CA PRO A 202 4.76 -21.31 29.56
C PRO A 202 5.21 -19.89 29.18
N PRO A 203 4.73 -19.34 28.05
CA PRO A 203 5.11 -18.01 27.62
C PRO A 203 4.61 -16.94 28.60
N THR A 204 5.50 -16.04 29.01
CA THR A 204 5.21 -14.95 29.98
C THR A 204 4.43 -13.77 29.39
N SER A 205 4.20 -13.75 28.07
CA SER A 205 3.46 -12.68 27.41
C SER A 205 2.85 -13.13 26.08
N ALA A 206 1.81 -12.43 25.63
CA ALA A 206 1.20 -12.63 24.33
C ALA A 206 2.21 -12.49 23.17
N THR A 207 3.15 -11.55 23.28
CA THR A 207 4.19 -11.34 22.26
C THR A 207 5.22 -12.48 22.24
N GLY A 208 5.62 -12.97 23.42
CA GLY A 208 6.49 -14.15 23.55
C GLY A 208 5.83 -15.41 22.97
N ALA A 209 4.58 -15.66 23.35
CA ALA A 209 3.76 -16.74 22.81
C ALA A 209 3.64 -16.66 21.28
N LEU A 210 3.31 -15.48 20.74
CA LEU A 210 3.20 -15.27 19.30
C LEU A 210 4.54 -15.48 18.57
N ARG A 211 5.67 -15.11 19.17
CA ARG A 211 6.99 -15.33 18.59
C ARG A 211 7.28 -16.82 18.45
N ARG A 212 7.02 -17.61 19.51
CA ARG A 212 7.16 -19.07 19.49
C ARG A 212 6.23 -19.70 18.45
N PHE A 213 4.95 -19.35 18.48
CA PHE A 213 3.95 -19.80 17.50
C PHE A 213 4.36 -19.55 16.05
N ARG A 214 4.92 -18.36 15.76
CA ARG A 214 5.44 -18.00 14.43
C ARG A 214 6.76 -18.69 14.08
N GLY A 215 7.58 -19.03 15.08
CA GLY A 215 8.80 -19.82 14.93
C GLY A 215 8.53 -21.25 14.47
N GLU A 216 7.38 -21.80 14.87
CA GLU A 216 6.87 -23.10 14.41
C GLU A 216 6.28 -23.06 12.98
N GLY A 217 6.44 -21.95 12.26
CA GLY A 217 5.96 -21.80 10.88
C GLY A 217 4.48 -21.40 10.76
N ASN A 218 3.81 -21.00 11.84
CA ASN A 218 2.40 -20.60 11.79
C ASN A 218 2.20 -19.09 11.58
N ALA A 219 1.13 -18.71 10.85
CA ALA A 219 0.73 -17.33 10.59
C ALA A 219 -0.54 -16.98 11.38
N PHE A 220 -0.47 -15.91 12.16
CA PHE A 220 -1.64 -15.26 12.75
C PHE A 220 -1.37 -13.77 12.99
N GLU A 221 -2.42 -12.96 12.95
CA GLU A 221 -2.34 -11.50 13.14
C GLU A 221 -2.10 -11.17 14.62
N GLN A 222 -1.23 -10.20 14.91
CA GLN A 222 -0.72 -9.95 16.26
C GLN A 222 -1.80 -9.47 17.24
N LYS A 223 -2.68 -8.54 16.85
CA LYS A 223 -3.78 -8.07 17.71
C LYS A 223 -4.81 -9.16 17.97
N ARG A 224 -5.16 -9.97 16.96
CA ARG A 224 -6.04 -11.14 17.11
C ARG A 224 -5.42 -12.18 18.02
N PHE A 225 -4.13 -12.47 17.86
CA PHE A 225 -3.41 -13.38 18.75
C PHE A 225 -3.45 -12.87 20.19
N GLY A 226 -3.09 -11.59 20.39
CA GLY A 226 -3.11 -10.97 21.71
C GLY A 226 -4.48 -11.03 22.38
N ARG A 227 -5.56 -10.75 21.64
CA ARG A 227 -6.94 -10.89 22.15
C ARG A 227 -7.24 -12.31 22.61
N LEU A 228 -6.94 -13.32 21.79
CA LEU A 228 -7.16 -14.73 22.15
C LEU A 228 -6.33 -15.14 23.36
N TYR A 229 -5.07 -14.70 23.43
CA TYR A 229 -4.19 -15.00 24.56
C TYR A 229 -4.73 -14.41 25.86
N HIS A 230 -5.10 -13.14 25.88
CA HIS A 230 -5.65 -12.49 27.08
C HIS A 230 -7.00 -13.08 27.50
N GLU A 231 -7.87 -13.41 26.56
CA GLU A 231 -9.14 -14.11 26.85
C GLU A 231 -8.88 -15.43 27.59
N LEU A 232 -7.95 -16.24 27.10
CA LEU A 232 -7.66 -17.56 27.68
C LEU A 232 -6.93 -17.48 29.02
N VAL A 233 -6.00 -16.54 29.19
CA VAL A 233 -5.32 -16.33 30.48
C VAL A 233 -6.31 -15.88 31.56
N LEU A 234 -7.18 -14.91 31.23
CA LEU A 234 -8.23 -14.45 32.16
C LEU A 234 -9.22 -15.57 32.51
N SER A 235 -9.59 -16.41 31.54
CA SER A 235 -10.45 -17.57 31.81
C SER A 235 -9.82 -18.61 32.73
N GLN A 236 -8.50 -18.84 32.63
CA GLN A 236 -7.79 -19.77 33.53
C GLN A 236 -7.64 -19.22 34.95
N GLU A 237 -7.48 -17.91 35.13
CA GLU A 237 -7.45 -17.29 36.47
C GLU A 237 -8.80 -17.43 37.19
N VAL A 238 -9.92 -17.35 36.46
CA VAL A 238 -11.28 -17.52 37.01
C VAL A 238 -11.56 -18.98 37.41
N ASP A 239 -11.07 -19.97 36.65
CA ASP A 239 -11.23 -21.40 36.99
C ASP A 239 -10.34 -21.86 38.17
N LEU A 240 -9.31 -21.08 38.54
CA LEU A 240 -8.40 -21.39 39.65
C LEU A 240 -8.78 -20.72 40.99
N GLY A 241 -9.92 -20.01 41.05
CA GLY A 241 -10.52 -19.58 42.31
C GLY A 241 -9.73 -18.53 43.09
N PHE A 242 -9.56 -17.35 42.49
CA PHE A 242 -9.34 -16.09 43.21
C PHE A 242 -10.60 -15.22 43.15
#